data_AF-A0A6P4I4N5-F1
#
_entry.id   AF-A0A6P4I4N5-F1
#
_cell.length_a   1.000
_cell.length_b   1.000
_cell.length_c   1.000
_cell.angle_alpha   90.00
_cell.angle_beta   90.00
_cell.angle_gamma   90.00
#
_symmetry.space_group_name_H-M   'P 1'
#
loop_
_entity.id
_entity.type
_entity.pdbx_description
1 polymer ?
#
loop_
_entity_poly.entity_id
_entity_poly.type
_entity_poly.pdbx_seq_one_letter_code
_entity_poly.pdbx_strand_id
1 'polypeptide(L)'
;MLYSLQPYLKYFALLGLVPWSEKCVRYQFLQRIYSVFLILINVVTFMASIAMWSTDEQLLSLMVNVIVFLAKIVAMTVILLQMMVQYDDYFQFCMELKCLGLRLQGELKMQLGGLSGQCYTKILGLGAICLVGVLPLVYVSLKVGLVFFWSSLLPILVIRMQCVLLLLYVDLLGHHVKLLGKRLQDVLTCHKMDANCVLDGNCKQLCSLEFLLELKQSHMELYQLFTHFNGLFGWSILSIYVVLFLDSTINIYWTQQVLAEVYDYTYLFATISVFIPTFAIIVAFCRCGEFCRMQNMLLGSYVRGLTCHPAPQREPAYNDLLMEFTLQVEHNVLVINAEGFMNIDNSLLMSILAAKVTYLIVLMQFSSL
;
A
#
# COMPACT_ATOMS: atom_id res chain seq x y z
N MET A 1 -4.24 12.55 -13.68
CA MET A 1 -4.16 11.23 -13.02
C MET A 1 -5.14 11.10 -11.86
N LEU A 2 -5.12 11.97 -10.84
CA LEU A 2 -6.11 11.89 -9.74
C LEU A 2 -7.57 12.07 -10.21
N TYR A 3 -7.83 12.95 -11.20
CA TYR A 3 -9.18 13.19 -11.74
C TYR A 3 -9.82 11.97 -12.43
N SER A 4 -9.03 11.05 -13.01
CA SER A 4 -9.58 9.81 -13.57
C SER A 4 -9.93 8.78 -12.48
N LEU A 5 -9.31 8.90 -11.30
CA LEU A 5 -9.55 8.04 -10.13
C LEU A 5 -10.60 8.62 -9.17
N GLN A 6 -10.91 9.92 -9.29
CA GLN A 6 -11.95 10.60 -8.52
C GLN A 6 -13.32 9.89 -8.50
N PRO A 7 -13.84 9.30 -9.60
CA PRO A 7 -15.09 8.54 -9.53
C PRO A 7 -14.97 7.27 -8.68
N TYR A 8 -13.79 6.62 -8.64
CA TYR A 8 -13.56 5.40 -7.87
C TYR A 8 -13.28 5.69 -6.39
N LEU A 9 -12.62 6.81 -6.09
CA LEU A 9 -12.38 7.29 -4.72
C LEU A 9 -13.69 7.47 -3.92
N LYS A 10 -14.82 7.74 -4.60
CA LYS A 10 -16.14 7.82 -3.96
C LYS A 10 -16.55 6.52 -3.25
N TYR A 11 -16.18 5.36 -3.79
CA TYR A 11 -16.51 4.07 -3.16
C TYR A 11 -15.70 3.84 -1.88
N PHE A 12 -14.44 4.26 -1.85
CA PHE A 12 -13.62 4.24 -0.63
C PHE A 12 -14.14 5.23 0.42
N ALA A 13 -14.71 6.35 -0.04
CA ALA A 13 -15.32 7.36 0.81
C ALA A 13 -16.56 6.83 1.57
N LEU A 14 -17.34 5.93 0.96
CA LEU A 14 -18.46 5.24 1.63
C LEU A 14 -18.00 4.37 2.80
N LEU A 15 -16.77 3.83 2.75
CA LEU A 15 -16.19 3.04 3.84
C LEU A 15 -15.47 3.90 4.88
N GLY A 16 -15.54 5.24 4.78
CA GLY A 16 -14.84 6.16 5.66
C GLY A 16 -13.33 6.27 5.41
N LEU A 17 -12.81 5.63 4.36
CA LEU A 17 -11.38 5.57 4.05
C LEU A 17 -10.84 6.82 3.33
N VAL A 18 -11.73 7.62 2.75
CA VAL A 18 -11.39 8.85 2.00
C VAL A 18 -12.36 9.95 2.40
N PRO A 19 -11.90 11.20 2.57
CA PRO A 19 -12.78 12.32 2.88
C PRO A 19 -13.80 12.64 1.77
N TRP A 20 -15.03 12.99 2.15
CA TRP A 20 -16.15 13.24 1.22
C TRP A 20 -16.01 14.56 0.45
N SER A 21 -15.40 15.57 1.07
CA SER A 21 -15.26 16.90 0.46
C SER A 21 -14.09 17.66 1.05
N GLU A 22 -13.38 18.37 0.18
CA GLU A 22 -12.20 19.20 0.48
C GLU A 22 -12.57 20.53 1.16
N LYS A 23 -13.73 21.12 0.86
CA LYS A 23 -13.97 22.55 1.12
C LYS A 23 -15.06 22.88 2.13
N CYS A 24 -15.74 21.88 2.68
CA CYS A 24 -16.90 22.14 3.52
C CYS A 24 -16.78 21.48 4.89
N VAL A 25 -16.49 22.32 5.89
CA VAL A 25 -16.38 21.97 7.32
C VAL A 25 -17.58 21.14 7.78
N ARG A 26 -18.78 21.44 7.27
CA ARG A 26 -20.00 20.68 7.57
C ARG A 26 -19.93 19.22 7.10
N TYR A 27 -19.40 18.96 5.90
CA TYR A 27 -19.26 17.59 5.38
C TYR A 27 -18.15 16.82 6.08
N GLN A 28 -17.03 17.48 6.44
CA GLN A 28 -15.98 16.88 7.25
C GLN A 28 -16.51 16.46 8.63
N PHE A 29 -17.27 17.33 9.30
CA PHE A 29 -17.91 17.01 10.57
C PHE A 29 -18.90 15.85 10.45
N LEU A 30 -19.74 15.85 9.40
CA LEU A 30 -20.70 14.77 9.13
C LEU A 30 -19.98 13.43 8.89
N GLN A 31 -18.83 13.46 8.22
CA GLN A 31 -18.02 12.27 8.01
C GLN A 31 -17.36 11.78 9.31
N ARG A 32 -16.88 12.68 10.18
CA ARG A 32 -16.37 12.28 11.52
C ARG A 32 -17.45 11.56 12.31
N ILE A 33 -18.67 12.09 12.33
CA ILE A 33 -19.83 11.44 12.96
C ILE A 33 -20.08 10.07 12.32
N TYR A 34 -20.05 9.99 10.99
CA TYR A 34 -20.24 8.74 10.26
C TYR A 34 -19.18 7.69 10.61
N SER A 35 -17.90 8.05 10.65
CA SER A 35 -16.80 7.14 11.03
C SER A 35 -16.93 6.67 12.48
N VAL A 36 -17.27 7.57 13.41
CA VAL A 36 -17.55 7.20 14.81
C VAL A 36 -18.74 6.25 14.91
N PHE A 37 -19.80 6.50 14.15
CA PHE A 37 -20.96 5.63 14.08
C PHE A 37 -20.61 4.23 13.53
N LEU A 38 -19.77 4.15 12.49
CA LEU A 38 -19.27 2.86 11.97
C LEU A 38 -18.45 2.10 13.02
N ILE A 39 -17.60 2.79 13.79
CA ILE A 39 -16.83 2.18 14.88
C ILE A 39 -17.79 1.65 15.96
N LEU A 40 -18.73 2.48 16.41
CA LEU A 40 -19.70 2.11 17.46
C LEU A 40 -20.57 0.93 17.03
N ILE A 41 -21.07 0.91 15.79
CA ILE A 41 -21.83 -0.23 15.26
C ILE A 41 -21.00 -1.50 15.35
N ASN A 42 -19.74 -1.49 14.89
CA ASN A 42 -18.90 -2.69 14.92
C ASN A 42 -18.63 -3.19 16.34
N VAL A 43 -18.40 -2.28 17.29
CA VAL A 43 -18.20 -2.66 18.68
C VAL A 43 -19.47 -3.26 19.26
N VAL A 44 -20.64 -2.65 19.00
CA VAL A 44 -21.92 -3.17 19.48
C VAL A 44 -22.27 -4.52 18.85
N THR A 45 -22.09 -4.69 17.54
CA THR A 45 -22.33 -5.97 16.87
C THR A 45 -21.41 -7.06 17.39
N PHE A 46 -20.15 -6.74 17.68
CA PHE A 46 -19.21 -7.67 18.30
C PHE A 46 -19.64 -8.08 19.71
N MET A 47 -19.97 -7.11 20.57
CA MET A 47 -20.45 -7.38 21.93
C MET A 47 -21.75 -8.20 21.93
N ALA A 48 -22.67 -7.90 21.00
CA ALA A 48 -23.88 -8.69 20.80
C ALA A 48 -23.57 -10.12 20.34
N SER A 49 -22.57 -10.31 19.48
CA SER A 49 -22.15 -11.63 19.01
C SER A 49 -21.57 -12.49 20.14
N ILE A 50 -20.79 -11.87 21.04
CA ILE A 50 -20.29 -12.54 22.25
C ILE A 50 -21.46 -12.88 23.19
N ALA A 51 -22.44 -11.98 23.35
CA ALA A 51 -23.56 -12.18 24.26
C ALA A 51 -24.58 -13.23 23.79
N MET A 52 -24.78 -13.37 22.47
CA MET A 52 -25.69 -14.36 21.87
C MET A 52 -25.10 -15.77 21.77
N TRP A 53 -23.98 -16.02 22.43
CA TRP A 53 -23.23 -17.28 22.34
C TRP A 53 -24.01 -18.47 22.93
N SER A 54 -24.00 -19.60 22.21
CA SER A 54 -24.48 -20.90 22.70
C SER A 54 -23.32 -21.77 23.20
N THR A 55 -23.54 -22.49 24.30
CA THR A 55 -22.56 -23.24 25.09
C THR A 55 -21.91 -24.46 24.43
N ASP A 56 -22.24 -24.77 23.17
CA ASP A 56 -21.91 -26.07 22.55
C ASP A 56 -20.61 -26.07 21.72
N GLU A 57 -19.96 -24.92 21.50
CA GLU A 57 -18.68 -24.86 20.77
C GLU A 57 -17.46 -25.11 21.68
N GLN A 58 -16.46 -25.82 21.16
CA GLN A 58 -15.19 -26.06 21.84
C GLN A 58 -14.51 -24.74 22.24
N LEU A 59 -14.15 -24.60 23.53
CA LEU A 59 -13.57 -23.38 24.13
C LEU A 59 -12.35 -22.83 23.37
N LEU A 60 -11.51 -23.71 22.79
CA LEU A 60 -10.34 -23.33 22.00
C LEU A 60 -10.73 -22.64 20.68
N SER A 61 -11.72 -23.17 19.96
CA SER A 61 -12.27 -22.58 18.73
C SER A 61 -12.78 -21.16 19.00
N LEU A 62 -13.50 -21.01 20.11
CA LEU A 62 -14.03 -19.72 20.55
C LEU A 62 -12.92 -18.70 20.83
N MET A 63 -11.90 -19.07 21.60
CA MET A 63 -10.79 -18.17 21.91
C MET A 63 -10.06 -17.70 20.63
N VAL A 64 -9.79 -18.63 19.72
CA VAL A 64 -9.15 -18.32 18.42
C VAL A 64 -10.00 -17.33 17.61
N ASN A 65 -11.32 -17.56 17.53
CA ASN A 65 -12.24 -16.68 16.83
C ASN A 65 -12.31 -15.28 17.46
N VAL A 66 -12.45 -15.20 18.80
CA VAL A 66 -12.51 -13.93 19.54
C VAL A 66 -11.23 -13.10 19.31
N ILE A 67 -10.05 -13.73 19.34
CA ILE A 67 -8.77 -13.05 19.10
C ILE A 67 -8.73 -12.43 17.68
N VAL A 68 -9.16 -13.17 16.65
CA VAL A 68 -9.19 -12.67 15.26
C VAL A 68 -10.14 -11.50 15.11
N PHE A 69 -11.34 -11.64 15.66
CA PHE A 69 -12.36 -10.61 15.54
C PHE A 69 -11.96 -9.35 16.28
N LEU A 70 -11.42 -9.48 17.49
CA LEU A 70 -10.88 -8.35 18.23
C LEU A 70 -9.76 -7.67 17.44
N ALA A 71 -8.83 -8.42 16.87
CA ALA A 71 -7.75 -7.86 16.05
C ALA A 71 -8.28 -7.10 14.81
N LYS A 72 -9.29 -7.65 14.11
CA LYS A 72 -9.93 -6.99 12.96
C LYS A 72 -10.65 -5.71 13.35
N ILE A 73 -11.37 -5.72 14.47
CA ILE A 73 -12.07 -4.53 14.98
C ILE A 73 -11.04 -3.47 15.35
N VAL A 74 -10.00 -3.83 16.12
CA VAL A 74 -8.93 -2.91 16.48
C VAL A 74 -8.30 -2.31 15.22
N ALA A 75 -7.94 -3.13 14.22
CA ALA A 75 -7.38 -2.61 12.97
C ALA A 75 -8.34 -1.68 12.23
N MET A 76 -9.62 -2.02 12.11
CA MET A 76 -10.62 -1.14 11.52
C MET A 76 -10.73 0.18 12.29
N THR A 77 -10.73 0.14 13.62
CA THR A 77 -10.77 1.37 14.44
C THR A 77 -9.53 2.23 14.23
N VAL A 78 -8.34 1.64 14.15
CA VAL A 78 -7.10 2.37 13.86
C VAL A 78 -7.17 3.02 12.49
N ILE A 79 -7.61 2.29 11.45
CA ILE A 79 -7.72 2.82 10.09
C ILE A 79 -8.69 4.02 10.06
N LEU A 80 -9.89 3.86 10.63
CA LEU A 80 -10.89 4.93 10.61
C LEU A 80 -10.48 6.13 11.48
N LEU A 81 -9.87 5.88 12.65
CA LEU A 81 -9.39 6.93 13.53
C LEU A 81 -8.25 7.72 12.90
N GLN A 82 -7.29 7.03 12.26
CA GLN A 82 -6.18 7.64 11.56
C GLN A 82 -6.69 8.57 10.45
N MET A 83 -7.59 8.08 9.59
CA MET A 83 -8.20 8.92 8.56
C MET A 83 -8.99 10.09 9.14
N MET A 84 -9.69 9.89 10.25
CA MET A 84 -10.50 10.93 10.90
C MET A 84 -9.66 12.10 11.46
N VAL A 85 -8.50 11.77 12.01
CA VAL A 85 -7.56 12.73 12.60
C VAL A 85 -6.76 13.44 11.52
N GLN A 86 -6.30 12.72 10.50
CA GLN A 86 -5.38 13.22 9.47
C GLN A 86 -6.09 13.66 8.16
N TYR A 87 -7.31 14.21 8.25
CA TYR A 87 -8.04 14.64 7.03
C TYR A 87 -7.32 15.75 6.27
N ASP A 88 -6.82 16.76 6.98
CA ASP A 88 -6.15 17.90 6.37
C ASP A 88 -4.83 17.46 5.72
N ASP A 89 -4.07 16.61 6.42
CA ASP A 89 -2.85 15.99 5.91
C ASP A 89 -3.12 15.15 4.65
N TYR A 90 -4.21 14.39 4.61
CA TYR A 90 -4.61 13.63 3.42
C TYR A 90 -4.86 14.52 2.21
N PHE A 91 -5.52 15.67 2.40
CA PHE A 91 -5.74 16.62 1.31
C PHE A 91 -4.44 17.28 0.86
N GLN A 92 -3.59 17.64 1.82
CA GLN A 92 -2.26 18.16 1.53
C GLN A 92 -1.43 17.15 0.73
N PHE A 93 -1.42 15.88 1.11
CA PHE A 93 -0.77 14.80 0.36
C PHE A 93 -1.29 14.70 -1.08
N CYS A 94 -2.61 14.75 -1.27
CA CYS A 94 -3.20 14.72 -2.62
C CYS A 94 -2.83 15.95 -3.46
N MET A 95 -2.70 17.12 -2.82
CA MET A 95 -2.27 18.35 -3.46
C MET A 95 -0.79 18.33 -3.83
N GLU A 96 0.09 17.91 -2.93
CA GLU A 96 1.53 17.75 -3.18
C GLU A 96 1.78 16.80 -4.35
N LEU A 97 1.10 15.64 -4.37
CA LEU A 97 1.15 14.67 -5.44
C LEU A 97 0.68 15.26 -6.80
N LYS A 98 -0.34 16.12 -6.78
CA LYS A 98 -0.84 16.82 -7.98
C LYS A 98 0.17 17.88 -8.46
N CYS A 99 0.71 18.67 -7.53
CA CYS A 99 1.71 19.70 -7.83
C CYS A 99 2.96 19.07 -8.43
N LEU A 100 3.47 17.98 -7.84
CA LEU A 100 4.58 17.21 -8.38
C LEU A 100 4.29 16.72 -9.80
N GLY A 101 3.10 16.16 -10.05
CA GLY A 101 2.70 15.74 -11.39
C GLY A 101 2.69 16.86 -12.42
N LEU A 102 2.19 18.05 -12.05
CA LEU A 102 2.19 19.24 -12.92
C LEU A 102 3.60 19.78 -13.16
N ARG A 103 4.45 19.75 -12.14
CA ARG A 103 5.86 20.18 -12.20
C ARG A 103 6.66 19.29 -13.15
N LEU A 104 6.56 17.98 -12.99
CA LEU A 104 7.18 16.99 -13.88
C LEU A 104 6.74 17.19 -15.34
N GLN A 105 5.47 17.55 -15.57
CA GLN A 105 4.96 17.83 -16.91
C GLN A 105 5.45 19.16 -17.48
N GLY A 106 5.41 20.23 -16.69
CA GLY A 106 5.75 21.59 -17.12
C GLY A 106 7.25 21.82 -17.27
N GLU A 107 8.02 21.51 -16.23
CA GLU A 107 9.44 21.84 -16.14
C GLU A 107 10.32 20.79 -16.82
N LEU A 108 10.03 19.50 -16.60
CA LEU A 108 10.78 18.41 -17.24
C LEU A 108 10.22 17.98 -18.60
N LYS A 109 9.23 18.73 -19.12
CA LYS A 109 8.53 18.48 -20.39
C LYS A 109 8.14 17.00 -20.55
N MET A 110 7.80 16.33 -19.46
CA MET A 110 7.45 14.91 -19.49
C MET A 110 6.02 14.78 -19.99
N GLN A 111 5.79 13.92 -20.98
CA GLN A 111 4.43 13.48 -21.26
C GLN A 111 4.00 12.60 -20.09
N LEU A 112 3.20 13.17 -19.19
CA LEU A 112 2.46 12.40 -18.19
C LEU A 112 1.42 11.56 -18.96
N GLY A 113 1.86 10.40 -19.46
CA GLY A 113 0.94 9.36 -19.88
C GLY A 113 0.00 9.06 -18.71
N GLY A 114 -1.26 8.73 -19.01
CA GLY A 114 -2.16 8.22 -17.98
C GLY A 114 -1.54 7.06 -17.22
N LEU A 115 -2.10 6.75 -16.05
CA LEU A 115 -1.74 5.54 -15.30
C LEU A 115 -1.78 4.37 -16.29
N SER A 116 -0.67 3.64 -16.41
CA SER A 116 -0.56 2.56 -17.39
C SER A 116 -1.80 1.68 -17.25
N GLY A 117 -2.46 1.35 -18.36
CA GLY A 117 -3.67 0.51 -18.32
C GLY A 117 -3.46 -0.77 -17.51
N GLN A 118 -2.22 -1.30 -17.50
CA GLN A 118 -1.80 -2.43 -16.68
C GLN A 118 -1.92 -2.20 -15.16
N CYS A 119 -1.59 -1.00 -14.69
CA CYS A 119 -1.72 -0.65 -13.28
C CYS A 119 -3.19 -0.51 -12.88
N TYR A 120 -4.01 0.06 -13.77
CA TYR A 120 -5.44 0.17 -13.56
C TYR A 120 -6.12 -1.21 -13.54
N THR A 121 -5.81 -2.09 -14.49
CA THR A 121 -6.34 -3.46 -14.52
C THR A 121 -5.87 -4.29 -13.33
N LYS A 122 -4.62 -4.08 -12.87
CA LYS A 122 -4.10 -4.70 -11.64
C LYS A 122 -4.91 -4.30 -10.40
N ILE A 123 -5.11 -3.00 -10.16
CA ILE A 123 -5.84 -2.51 -8.98
C ILE A 123 -7.32 -2.92 -9.03
N LEU A 124 -7.97 -2.79 -10.19
CA LEU A 124 -9.33 -3.28 -10.37
C LEU A 124 -9.45 -4.79 -10.18
N GLY A 125 -8.50 -5.56 -10.73
CA GLY A 125 -8.45 -7.01 -10.56
C GLY A 125 -8.31 -7.40 -9.09
N LEU A 126 -7.42 -6.75 -8.34
CA LEU A 126 -7.26 -6.98 -6.91
C LEU A 126 -8.51 -6.57 -6.11
N GLY A 127 -9.13 -5.44 -6.43
CA GLY A 127 -10.41 -5.04 -5.83
C GLY A 127 -11.53 -6.03 -6.10
N ALA A 128 -11.63 -6.53 -7.35
CA ALA A 128 -12.60 -7.55 -7.72
C ALA A 128 -12.35 -8.88 -6.98
N ILE A 129 -11.09 -9.33 -6.88
CA ILE A 129 -10.72 -10.52 -6.09
C ILE A 129 -11.10 -10.34 -4.62
N CYS A 130 -10.89 -9.16 -4.04
CA CYS A 130 -11.26 -8.86 -2.66
C CYS A 130 -12.78 -8.95 -2.41
N LEU A 131 -13.59 -8.48 -3.37
CA LEU A 131 -15.05 -8.50 -3.28
C LEU A 131 -15.62 -9.90 -3.57
N VAL A 132 -15.17 -10.55 -4.65
CA VAL A 132 -15.59 -11.91 -5.03
C VAL A 132 -15.19 -12.91 -3.95
N GLY A 133 -14.02 -12.74 -3.33
CA GLY A 133 -13.56 -13.54 -2.20
C GLY A 133 -14.34 -13.33 -0.89
N VAL A 134 -15.47 -12.61 -0.91
CA VAL A 134 -16.44 -12.60 0.19
C VAL A 134 -17.60 -13.56 -0.08
N LEU A 135 -17.90 -13.88 -1.35
CA LEU A 135 -19.06 -14.70 -1.73
C LEU A 135 -19.03 -16.12 -1.15
N PRO A 136 -17.92 -16.89 -1.25
CA PRO A 136 -17.87 -18.21 -0.63
C PRO A 136 -18.02 -18.14 0.89
N LEU A 137 -17.53 -17.08 1.52
CA LEU A 137 -17.65 -16.87 2.96
C LEU A 137 -19.10 -16.61 3.39
N VAL A 138 -19.84 -15.81 2.60
CA VAL A 138 -21.30 -15.61 2.77
C VAL A 138 -22.05 -16.93 2.59
N TYR A 139 -21.71 -17.71 1.56
CA TYR A 139 -22.34 -19.01 1.31
C TYR A 139 -22.16 -19.97 2.48
N VAL A 140 -20.93 -20.10 3.00
CA VAL A 140 -20.64 -20.96 4.16
C VAL A 140 -21.38 -20.46 5.40
N SER A 141 -21.39 -19.15 5.66
CA SER A 141 -22.11 -18.58 6.80
C SER A 141 -23.63 -18.83 6.74
N LEU A 142 -24.25 -18.72 5.57
CA LEU A 142 -25.68 -19.02 5.39
C LEU A 142 -25.98 -20.51 5.58
N LYS A 143 -25.12 -21.39 5.08
CA LYS A 143 -25.32 -22.85 5.17
C LYS A 143 -25.15 -23.36 6.60
N VAL A 144 -24.19 -22.82 7.34
CA VAL A 144 -23.82 -23.28 8.70
C VAL A 144 -24.50 -22.47 9.80
N GLY A 145 -25.04 -21.28 9.48
CA GLY A 145 -25.65 -20.39 10.47
C GLY A 145 -24.63 -19.63 11.32
N LEU A 146 -23.46 -19.31 10.77
CA LEU A 146 -22.38 -18.63 11.51
C LEU A 146 -22.73 -17.15 11.77
N VAL A 147 -23.29 -16.86 12.94
CA VAL A 147 -23.66 -15.50 13.38
C VAL A 147 -22.43 -14.58 13.44
N PHE A 148 -21.28 -15.08 13.90
CA PHE A 148 -20.03 -14.32 14.03
C PHE A 148 -19.50 -13.75 12.71
N PHE A 149 -19.82 -14.37 11.57
CA PHE A 149 -19.39 -13.89 10.27
C PHE A 149 -20.00 -12.51 9.97
N TRP A 150 -21.29 -12.32 10.26
CA TRP A 150 -22.01 -11.10 9.91
C TRP A 150 -21.46 -9.87 10.62
N SER A 151 -21.05 -10.02 11.88
CA SER A 151 -20.41 -8.96 12.66
C SER A 151 -19.01 -8.60 12.14
N SER A 152 -18.40 -9.50 11.38
CA SER A 152 -17.01 -9.37 10.92
C SER A 152 -16.91 -8.97 9.45
N LEU A 153 -18.03 -8.95 8.74
CA LEU A 153 -18.10 -8.58 7.34
C LEU A 153 -17.59 -7.16 7.09
N LEU A 154 -18.02 -6.21 7.93
CA LEU A 154 -17.66 -4.80 7.78
C LEU A 154 -16.16 -4.56 8.02
N PRO A 155 -15.52 -5.04 9.11
CA PRO A 155 -14.07 -4.95 9.29
C PRO A 155 -13.28 -5.60 8.15
N ILE A 156 -13.72 -6.77 7.66
CA ILE A 156 -13.05 -7.45 6.54
C ILE A 156 -13.09 -6.57 5.27
N LEU A 157 -14.24 -5.98 4.95
CA LEU A 157 -14.36 -5.11 3.78
C LEU A 157 -13.51 -3.85 3.92
N VAL A 158 -13.53 -3.19 5.08
CA VAL A 158 -12.76 -1.97 5.33
C VAL A 158 -11.27 -2.24 5.22
N ILE A 159 -10.76 -3.31 5.85
CA ILE A 159 -9.35 -3.69 5.79
C ILE A 159 -8.92 -4.01 4.35
N ARG A 160 -9.69 -4.84 3.63
CA ARG A 160 -9.37 -5.21 2.24
C ARG A 160 -9.35 -3.99 1.31
N MET A 161 -10.36 -3.13 1.42
CA MET A 161 -10.43 -1.92 0.59
C MET A 161 -9.33 -0.92 0.97
N GLN A 162 -8.96 -0.80 2.24
CA GLN A 162 -7.81 0.01 2.65
C GLN A 162 -6.52 -0.51 2.01
N CYS A 163 -6.29 -1.82 1.96
CA CYS A 163 -5.14 -2.37 1.27
C CYS A 163 -5.11 -2.01 -0.22
N VAL A 164 -6.25 -2.08 -0.91
CA VAL A 164 -6.37 -1.71 -2.33
C VAL A 164 -6.09 -0.22 -2.52
N LEU A 165 -6.56 0.63 -1.62
CA LEU A 165 -6.30 2.07 -1.63
C LEU A 165 -4.81 2.38 -1.42
N LEU A 166 -4.17 1.74 -0.45
CA LEU A 166 -2.73 1.88 -0.20
C LEU A 166 -1.91 1.43 -1.40
N LEU A 167 -2.27 0.29 -2.00
CA LEU A 167 -1.64 -0.21 -3.23
C LEU A 167 -1.71 0.80 -4.37
N LEU A 168 -2.87 1.43 -4.56
CA LEU A 168 -3.05 2.47 -5.58
C LEU A 168 -2.08 3.64 -5.37
N TYR A 169 -1.95 4.13 -4.13
CA TYR A 169 -1.04 5.23 -3.82
C TYR A 169 0.44 4.85 -3.99
N VAL A 170 0.84 3.67 -3.52
CA VAL A 170 2.23 3.20 -3.69
C VAL A 170 2.56 3.00 -5.17
N ASP A 171 1.66 2.42 -5.97
CA ASP A 171 1.88 2.28 -7.42
C ASP A 171 2.01 3.64 -8.11
N LEU A 172 1.24 4.64 -7.67
CA LEU A 172 1.32 6.01 -8.19
C LEU A 172 2.65 6.68 -7.83
N LEU A 173 3.08 6.57 -6.57
CA LEU A 173 4.40 7.04 -6.12
C LEU A 173 5.52 6.36 -6.93
N GLY A 174 5.46 5.04 -7.07
CA GLY A 174 6.39 4.26 -7.88
C GLY A 174 6.42 4.70 -9.34
N HIS A 175 5.27 5.10 -9.90
CA HIS A 175 5.20 5.66 -11.25
C HIS A 175 5.96 6.99 -11.37
N HIS A 176 5.81 7.90 -10.41
CA HIS A 176 6.55 9.16 -10.40
C HIS A 176 8.06 8.94 -10.25
N VAL A 177 8.49 8.00 -9.39
CA VAL A 177 9.90 7.62 -9.26
C VAL A 177 10.45 7.11 -10.60
N LYS A 178 9.72 6.21 -11.26
CA LYS A 178 10.10 5.65 -12.56
C LYS A 178 10.23 6.74 -13.63
N LEU A 179 9.33 7.72 -13.63
CA LEU A 179 9.34 8.81 -14.59
C LEU A 179 10.58 9.71 -14.40
N LEU A 180 10.89 10.05 -13.14
CA LEU A 180 12.11 10.76 -12.79
C LEU A 180 13.37 9.97 -13.21
N GLY A 181 13.39 8.67 -12.92
CA GLY A 181 14.49 7.77 -13.29
C GLY A 181 14.73 7.70 -14.80
N LYS A 182 13.67 7.61 -15.61
CA LYS A 182 13.79 7.66 -17.08
C LYS A 182 14.44 8.94 -17.57
N ARG A 183 14.07 10.08 -17.00
CA ARG A 183 14.63 11.37 -17.42
C ARG A 183 16.07 11.54 -17.00
N LEU A 184 16.44 11.04 -15.83
CA LEU A 184 17.84 10.98 -15.43
C LEU A 184 18.66 10.03 -16.34
N GLN A 185 18.06 8.91 -16.78
CA GLN A 185 18.66 8.02 -17.77
C GLN A 185 18.81 8.71 -19.14
N ASP A 186 17.85 9.52 -19.57
CA ASP A 186 17.96 10.34 -20.80
C ASP A 186 19.18 11.26 -20.70
N VAL A 187 19.32 11.98 -19.58
CA VAL A 187 20.48 12.87 -19.33
C VAL A 187 21.79 12.08 -19.36
N LEU A 188 21.86 10.92 -18.69
CA LEU A 188 23.04 10.06 -18.71
C LEU A 188 23.38 9.55 -20.11
N THR A 189 22.37 9.24 -20.93
CA THR A 189 22.57 8.76 -22.30
C THR A 189 23.09 9.86 -23.21
N CYS A 190 22.49 11.06 -23.12
CA CYS A 190 23.02 12.26 -23.78
C CYS A 190 24.47 12.51 -23.38
N HIS A 191 24.78 12.32 -22.09
CA HIS A 191 26.11 12.52 -21.53
C HIS A 191 27.16 11.53 -22.06
N LYS A 192 26.77 10.28 -22.32
CA LYS A 192 27.67 9.25 -22.88
C LYS A 192 27.92 9.39 -24.39
N MET A 193 27.05 10.09 -25.12
CA MET A 193 27.10 10.20 -26.59
C MET A 193 27.96 11.37 -27.12
N ASP A 194 28.81 11.93 -26.26
CA ASP A 194 29.69 13.12 -26.30
C ASP A 194 30.28 13.64 -27.65
N ALA A 195 29.50 13.71 -28.75
CA ALA A 195 29.82 14.45 -30.00
C ALA A 195 28.76 14.32 -31.13
N ASN A 196 27.89 13.29 -31.15
CA ASN A 196 27.03 12.99 -32.31
C ASN A 196 25.52 13.15 -32.05
N CYS A 197 25.12 13.99 -31.10
CA CYS A 197 23.71 14.38 -30.96
C CYS A 197 23.31 15.34 -32.10
N VAL A 198 22.97 14.76 -33.25
CA VAL A 198 22.33 15.44 -34.37
C VAL A 198 20.98 16.00 -33.90
N LEU A 199 20.86 17.33 -33.98
CA LEU A 199 19.63 18.12 -34.14
C LEU A 199 18.36 17.60 -33.45
N ASP A 200 18.34 17.60 -32.12
CA ASP A 200 17.13 18.05 -31.43
C ASP A 200 17.57 19.11 -30.42
N GLY A 201 17.04 20.33 -30.55
CA GLY A 201 17.51 21.52 -29.82
C GLY A 201 17.48 21.40 -28.29
N ASN A 202 16.92 20.31 -27.75
CA ASN A 202 16.78 20.02 -26.33
C ASN A 202 18.04 19.42 -25.65
N CYS A 203 19.02 18.83 -26.37
CA CYS A 203 20.16 18.16 -25.71
C CYS A 203 21.03 19.11 -24.86
N LYS A 204 21.23 20.35 -25.32
CA LYS A 204 21.93 21.39 -24.53
C LYS A 204 21.12 21.81 -23.29
N GLN A 205 19.78 21.76 -23.37
CA GLN A 205 18.88 22.08 -22.26
C GLN A 205 18.89 20.97 -21.19
N LEU A 206 18.91 19.69 -21.59
CA LEU A 206 18.96 18.51 -20.69
C LEU A 206 20.26 18.43 -19.87
N CYS A 207 21.37 18.91 -20.42
CA CYS A 207 22.67 18.94 -19.73
C CYS A 207 22.96 20.28 -19.02
N SER A 208 21.96 21.16 -18.89
CA SER A 208 22.10 22.45 -18.22
C SER A 208 22.11 22.31 -16.70
N LEU A 209 22.75 23.27 -16.01
CA LEU A 209 22.75 23.37 -14.56
C LEU A 209 21.32 23.53 -14.00
N GLU A 210 20.52 24.38 -14.64
CA GLU A 210 19.12 24.63 -14.26
C GLU A 210 18.31 23.33 -14.30
N PHE A 211 18.43 22.54 -15.37
CA PHE A 211 17.70 21.27 -15.48
C PHE A 211 18.13 20.24 -14.42
N LEU A 212 19.42 20.18 -14.08
CA LEU A 212 19.90 19.32 -13.00
C LEU A 212 19.35 19.75 -11.64
N LEU A 213 19.21 21.06 -11.41
CA LEU A 213 18.61 21.62 -10.21
C LEU A 213 17.12 21.23 -10.12
N GLU A 214 16.38 21.31 -11.22
CA GLU A 214 14.97 20.88 -11.28
C GLU A 214 14.80 19.37 -11.02
N LEU A 215 15.71 18.53 -11.53
CA LEU A 215 15.74 17.09 -11.24
C LEU A 215 15.98 16.82 -9.75
N LYS A 216 16.95 17.51 -9.14
CA LYS A 216 17.26 17.40 -7.72
C LYS A 216 16.08 17.85 -6.85
N GLN A 217 15.41 18.94 -7.22
CA GLN A 217 14.25 19.44 -6.51
C GLN A 217 13.06 18.49 -6.63
N SER A 218 12.81 17.95 -7.83
CA SER A 218 11.77 16.93 -8.06
C SER A 218 12.01 15.67 -7.21
N HIS A 219 13.28 15.25 -7.05
CA HIS A 219 13.64 14.16 -6.15
C HIS A 219 13.34 14.49 -4.68
N MET A 220 13.62 15.72 -4.24
CA MET A 220 13.34 16.15 -2.86
C MET A 220 11.84 16.14 -2.56
N GLU A 221 11.02 16.67 -3.47
CA GLU A 221 9.55 16.66 -3.34
C GLU A 221 9.01 15.22 -3.31
N LEU A 222 9.55 14.34 -4.15
CA LEU A 222 9.20 12.93 -4.14
C LEU A 222 9.54 12.28 -2.79
N TYR A 223 10.72 12.55 -2.23
CA TYR A 223 11.09 12.06 -0.90
C TYR A 223 10.17 12.58 0.22
N GLN A 224 9.82 13.87 0.19
CA GLN A 224 8.86 14.45 1.12
C GLN A 224 7.50 13.76 1.00
N LEU A 225 7.05 13.48 -0.21
CA LEU A 225 5.79 12.80 -0.47
C LEU A 225 5.77 11.35 0.04
N PHE A 226 6.89 10.62 -0.08
CA PHE A 226 7.04 9.29 0.53
C PHE A 226 7.00 9.38 2.07
N THR A 227 7.66 10.37 2.64
CA THR A 227 7.66 10.60 4.10
C THR A 227 6.27 10.95 4.60
N HIS A 228 5.56 11.81 3.89
CA HIS A 228 4.17 12.17 4.19
C HIS A 228 3.23 10.97 4.05
N PHE A 229 3.37 10.16 3.00
CA PHE A 229 2.62 8.91 2.84
C PHE A 229 2.84 7.95 4.02
N ASN A 230 4.09 7.76 4.44
CA ASN A 230 4.43 6.88 5.55
C ASN A 230 3.85 7.40 6.88
N GLY A 231 3.85 8.72 7.13
CA GLY A 231 3.21 9.31 8.32
C GLY A 231 1.68 9.29 8.28
N LEU A 232 1.08 9.35 7.09
CA LEU A 232 -0.37 9.35 6.89
C LEU A 232 -0.99 7.94 6.97
N PHE A 233 -0.23 6.90 6.63
CA PHE A 233 -0.75 5.53 6.56
C PHE A 233 0.03 4.50 7.36
N GLY A 234 1.10 4.90 8.07
CA GLY A 234 1.99 3.99 8.79
C GLY A 234 1.28 3.07 9.78
N TRP A 235 0.45 3.63 10.67
CA TRP A 235 -0.35 2.86 11.63
C TRP A 235 -1.38 1.93 10.97
N SER A 236 -2.01 2.37 9.88
CA SER A 236 -2.91 1.55 9.07
C SER A 236 -2.17 0.36 8.47
N ILE A 237 -1.00 0.59 7.85
CA ILE A 237 -0.17 -0.47 7.28
C ILE A 237 0.23 -1.47 8.38
N LEU A 238 0.73 -0.98 9.51
CA LEU A 238 1.11 -1.83 10.65
C LEU A 238 -0.05 -2.70 11.14
N SER A 239 -1.20 -2.09 11.39
CA SER A 239 -2.40 -2.78 11.89
C SER A 239 -2.92 -3.81 10.89
N ILE A 240 -2.89 -3.48 9.59
CA ILE A 240 -3.23 -4.41 8.52
C ILE A 240 -2.30 -5.61 8.55
N TYR A 241 -0.97 -5.40 8.59
CA TYR A 241 -0.01 -6.52 8.61
C TYR A 241 -0.20 -7.44 9.81
N VAL A 242 -0.48 -6.89 11.00
CA VAL A 242 -0.79 -7.69 12.20
C VAL A 242 -2.03 -8.56 11.97
N VAL A 243 -3.12 -7.99 11.42
CA VAL A 243 -4.33 -8.76 11.12
C VAL A 243 -4.09 -9.80 10.04
N LEU A 244 -3.42 -9.45 8.94
CA LEU A 244 -3.15 -10.40 7.86
C LEU A 244 -2.24 -11.55 8.32
N PHE A 245 -1.33 -11.27 9.25
CA PHE A 245 -0.53 -12.30 9.91
C PHE A 245 -1.39 -13.19 10.80
N LEU A 246 -2.22 -12.64 11.69
CA LEU A 246 -3.09 -13.44 12.55
C LEU A 246 -4.08 -14.28 11.73
N ASP A 247 -4.74 -13.67 10.74
CA ASP A 247 -5.67 -14.34 9.83
C ASP A 247 -4.98 -15.50 9.11
N SER A 248 -3.76 -15.31 8.59
CA SER A 248 -3.06 -16.39 7.88
C SER A 248 -2.64 -17.53 8.81
N THR A 249 -2.27 -17.27 10.07
CA THR A 249 -2.01 -18.34 11.05
C THR A 249 -3.27 -19.14 11.33
N ILE A 250 -4.40 -18.44 11.49
CA ILE A 250 -5.63 -19.07 11.93
C ILE A 250 -6.32 -19.81 10.78
N ASN A 251 -6.18 -19.33 9.54
CA ASN A 251 -6.57 -20.09 8.36
C ASN A 251 -5.77 -21.41 8.23
N ILE A 252 -4.49 -21.44 8.59
CA ILE A 252 -3.72 -22.70 8.63
C ILE A 252 -4.30 -23.65 9.68
N TYR A 253 -4.59 -23.15 10.89
CA TYR A 253 -5.24 -23.93 11.94
C TYR A 253 -6.59 -24.51 11.49
N TRP A 254 -7.47 -23.69 10.90
CA TRP A 254 -8.77 -24.16 10.39
C TRP A 254 -8.63 -25.18 9.28
N THR A 255 -7.66 -24.99 8.37
CA THR A 255 -7.37 -25.98 7.32
C THR A 255 -6.97 -27.31 7.94
N GLN A 256 -6.11 -27.30 8.95
CA GLN A 256 -5.68 -28.50 9.65
C GLN A 256 -6.84 -29.20 10.38
N GLN A 257 -7.73 -28.46 11.03
CA GLN A 257 -8.90 -29.02 11.70
C GLN A 257 -9.88 -29.69 10.72
N VAL A 258 -10.04 -29.13 9.52
CA VAL A 258 -10.81 -29.78 8.44
C VAL A 258 -10.10 -31.06 7.94
N LEU A 259 -8.77 -31.01 7.76
CA LEU A 259 -7.98 -32.17 7.34
C LEU A 259 -7.95 -33.29 8.39
N ALA A 260 -8.08 -32.95 9.67
CA ALA A 260 -8.22 -33.89 10.77
C ALA A 260 -9.66 -34.42 10.96
N GLU A 261 -10.56 -34.12 10.00
CA GLU A 261 -11.96 -34.56 9.99
C GLU A 261 -12.80 -34.06 11.19
N VAL A 262 -12.34 -33.01 11.90
CA VAL A 262 -13.08 -32.40 13.02
C VAL A 262 -14.21 -31.50 12.51
N TYR A 263 -14.02 -30.86 11.36
CA TYR A 263 -15.02 -30.00 10.70
C TYR A 263 -15.28 -30.45 9.26
N ASP A 264 -16.49 -30.16 8.76
CA ASP A 264 -16.89 -30.45 7.39
C ASP A 264 -16.01 -29.71 6.35
N TYR A 265 -15.81 -30.33 5.19
CA TYR A 265 -15.10 -29.77 4.05
C TYR A 265 -15.69 -28.44 3.55
N THR A 266 -16.95 -28.14 3.89
CA THR A 266 -17.57 -26.83 3.65
C THR A 266 -16.70 -25.66 4.20
N TYR A 267 -16.04 -25.84 5.35
CA TYR A 267 -15.20 -24.80 5.95
C TYR A 267 -13.93 -24.49 5.15
N LEU A 268 -13.46 -25.44 4.32
CA LEU A 268 -12.30 -25.23 3.46
C LEU A 268 -12.55 -24.14 2.41
N PHE A 269 -13.79 -24.02 1.92
CA PHE A 269 -14.18 -22.93 1.03
C PHE A 269 -14.06 -21.56 1.70
N ALA A 270 -14.45 -21.44 2.97
CA ALA A 270 -14.30 -20.21 3.74
C ALA A 270 -12.84 -19.83 3.92
N THR A 271 -12.00 -20.80 4.29
CA THR A 271 -10.56 -20.61 4.49
C THR A 271 -9.85 -20.17 3.21
N ILE A 272 -10.13 -20.82 2.08
CA ILE A 272 -9.58 -20.44 0.77
C ILE A 272 -10.03 -19.02 0.38
N SER A 273 -11.31 -18.71 0.60
CA SER A 273 -11.91 -17.40 0.29
C SER A 273 -11.26 -16.26 1.07
N VAL A 274 -10.76 -16.51 2.28
CA VAL A 274 -10.03 -15.52 3.07
C VAL A 274 -8.55 -15.50 2.69
N PHE A 275 -7.93 -16.66 2.53
CA PHE A 275 -6.49 -16.79 2.31
C PHE A 275 -6.05 -16.23 0.95
N ILE A 276 -6.72 -16.58 -0.15
CA ILE A 276 -6.28 -16.19 -1.50
C ILE A 276 -6.24 -14.66 -1.68
N PRO A 277 -7.33 -13.90 -1.39
CA PRO A 277 -7.30 -12.44 -1.55
C PRO A 277 -6.26 -11.78 -0.63
N THR A 278 -6.16 -12.24 0.61
CA THR A 278 -5.21 -11.74 1.60
C THR A 278 -3.77 -11.94 1.12
N PHE A 279 -3.45 -13.15 0.66
CA PHE A 279 -2.12 -13.47 0.15
C PHE A 279 -1.78 -12.67 -1.10
N ALA A 280 -2.72 -12.55 -2.05
CA ALA A 280 -2.54 -11.75 -3.26
C ALA A 280 -2.24 -10.27 -2.94
N ILE A 281 -2.93 -9.70 -1.95
CA ILE A 281 -2.69 -8.32 -1.48
C ILE A 281 -1.28 -8.18 -0.88
N ILE A 282 -0.86 -9.08 0.02
CA ILE A 282 0.46 -9.01 0.66
C ILE A 282 1.56 -9.07 -0.40
N VAL A 283 1.45 -10.03 -1.33
CA VAL A 283 2.41 -10.18 -2.43
C VAL A 283 2.44 -8.93 -3.28
N ALA A 284 1.28 -8.39 -3.66
CA ALA A 284 1.22 -7.16 -4.45
C ALA A 284 1.87 -5.99 -3.72
N PHE A 285 1.62 -5.82 -2.42
CA PHE A 285 2.10 -4.68 -1.65
C PHE A 285 3.61 -4.73 -1.42
N CYS A 286 4.14 -5.90 -1.03
CA CYS A 286 5.59 -6.13 -0.94
C CYS A 286 6.29 -5.93 -2.30
N ARG A 287 5.68 -6.38 -3.40
CA ARG A 287 6.23 -6.17 -4.75
C ARG A 287 6.24 -4.70 -5.17
N CYS A 288 5.21 -3.92 -4.81
CA CYS A 288 5.17 -2.49 -5.05
C CYS A 288 6.24 -1.75 -4.24
N GLY A 289 6.41 -2.11 -2.97
CA GLY A 289 7.45 -1.54 -2.11
C GLY A 289 8.86 -1.87 -2.61
N GLU A 290 9.12 -3.12 -2.99
CA GLU A 290 10.37 -3.53 -3.65
C GLU A 290 10.60 -2.76 -4.94
N PHE A 291 9.56 -2.57 -5.76
CA PHE A 291 9.66 -1.82 -6.99
C PHE A 291 10.12 -0.38 -6.72
N CYS A 292 9.54 0.31 -5.73
CA CYS A 292 9.97 1.66 -5.35
C CYS A 292 11.43 1.68 -4.89
N ARG A 293 11.82 0.72 -4.04
CA ARG A 293 13.20 0.57 -3.55
C ARG A 293 14.19 0.35 -4.69
N MET A 294 13.86 -0.52 -5.64
CA MET A 294 14.68 -0.81 -6.81
C MET A 294 14.81 0.43 -7.72
N GLN A 295 13.71 1.17 -7.95
CA GLN A 295 13.77 2.42 -8.72
C GLN A 295 14.66 3.47 -8.04
N ASN A 296 14.65 3.55 -6.70
CA ASN A 296 15.58 4.42 -5.96
C ASN A 296 17.05 4.04 -6.19
N MET A 297 17.37 2.74 -6.15
CA MET A 297 18.73 2.25 -6.42
C MET A 297 19.17 2.58 -7.85
N LEU A 298 18.27 2.39 -8.84
CA LEU A 298 18.53 2.76 -10.23
C LEU A 298 18.78 4.27 -10.37
N LEU A 299 17.97 5.10 -9.71
CA LEU A 299 18.16 6.56 -9.69
C LEU A 299 19.57 6.91 -9.18
N GLY A 300 19.96 6.35 -8.03
CA GLY A 300 21.30 6.54 -7.48
C GLY A 300 22.41 6.09 -8.43
N SER A 301 22.22 4.96 -9.12
CA SER A 301 23.19 4.49 -10.13
C SER A 301 23.33 5.46 -11.32
N TYR A 302 22.24 6.10 -11.75
CA TYR A 302 22.28 7.07 -12.84
C TYR A 302 22.98 8.36 -12.42
N VAL A 303 22.72 8.88 -11.21
CA VAL A 303 23.40 10.09 -10.70
C VAL A 303 24.90 9.81 -10.51
N ARG A 304 25.28 8.66 -9.94
CA ARG A 304 26.69 8.25 -9.85
C ARG A 304 27.32 8.12 -11.23
N GLY A 305 26.60 7.56 -12.19
CA GLY A 305 27.05 7.44 -13.58
C GLY A 305 27.39 8.80 -14.21
N LEU A 306 26.59 9.83 -13.92
CA LEU A 306 26.86 11.20 -14.36
C LEU A 306 28.14 11.76 -13.71
N THR A 307 28.38 11.44 -12.43
CA THR A 307 29.56 11.93 -11.67
C THR A 307 30.86 11.32 -12.18
N CYS A 308 30.85 10.04 -12.55
CA CYS A 308 32.05 9.33 -13.01
C CYS A 308 32.50 9.70 -14.44
N HIS A 309 31.70 10.46 -15.19
CA HIS A 309 32.04 10.88 -16.55
C HIS A 309 32.12 12.42 -16.61
N PRO A 310 33.05 13.09 -15.93
CA PRO A 310 33.12 14.56 -16.01
C PRO A 310 33.49 14.98 -17.44
N ALA A 311 32.62 15.74 -18.11
CA ALA A 311 32.96 16.36 -19.39
C ALA A 311 33.99 17.48 -19.13
N PRO A 312 35.10 17.54 -19.89
CA PRO A 312 36.23 18.43 -19.59
C PRO A 312 35.96 19.94 -19.74
N GLN A 313 34.78 20.34 -20.25
CA GLN A 313 34.38 21.74 -20.45
C GLN A 313 33.33 22.25 -19.46
N ARG A 314 33.00 21.50 -18.40
CA ARG A 314 31.90 21.87 -17.49
C ARG A 314 32.31 22.86 -16.41
N GLU A 315 31.36 23.74 -16.09
CA GLU A 315 31.45 24.67 -14.97
C GLU A 315 31.57 23.91 -13.64
N PRO A 316 32.43 24.36 -12.70
CA PRO A 316 32.63 23.71 -11.41
C PRO A 316 31.33 23.57 -10.61
N ALA A 317 30.43 24.56 -10.72
CA ALA A 317 29.12 24.56 -10.08
C ALA A 317 28.23 23.37 -10.46
N TYR A 318 28.37 22.84 -11.69
CA TYR A 318 27.63 21.64 -12.12
C TYR A 318 28.10 20.39 -11.39
N ASN A 319 29.41 20.24 -11.22
CA ASN A 319 29.99 19.07 -10.54
C ASN A 319 29.68 19.11 -9.04
N ASP A 320 29.69 20.30 -8.43
CA ASP A 320 29.31 20.48 -7.02
C ASP A 320 27.83 20.10 -6.80
N LEU A 321 26.94 20.57 -7.68
CA LEU A 321 25.51 20.22 -7.63
C LEU A 321 25.28 18.72 -7.82
N LEU A 322 26.04 18.08 -8.70
CA LEU A 322 25.92 16.65 -8.99
C LEU A 322 26.41 15.78 -7.83
N MET A 323 27.49 16.20 -7.15
CA MET A 323 27.95 15.56 -5.92
C MET A 323 26.88 15.69 -4.83
N GLU A 324 26.32 16.88 -4.64
CA GLU A 324 25.25 17.10 -3.66
C GLU A 324 24.00 16.26 -3.98
N PHE A 325 23.61 16.17 -5.25
CA PHE A 325 22.49 15.35 -5.67
C PHE A 325 22.75 13.86 -5.43
N THR A 326 23.98 13.39 -5.66
CA THR A 326 24.37 12.00 -5.37
C THR A 326 24.22 11.69 -3.89
N LEU A 327 24.76 12.56 -3.02
CA LEU A 327 24.63 12.44 -1.57
C LEU A 327 23.16 12.46 -1.12
N GLN A 328 22.34 13.32 -1.74
CA GLN A 328 20.92 13.40 -1.44
C GLN A 328 20.19 12.10 -1.79
N VAL A 329 20.41 11.50 -2.96
CA VAL A 329 19.75 10.25 -3.37
C VAL A 329 20.17 9.06 -2.52
N GLU A 330 21.42 9.06 -2.06
CA GLU A 330 21.93 8.03 -1.16
C GLU A 330 21.35 8.13 0.25
N HIS A 331 21.22 9.36 0.78
CA HIS A 331 20.69 9.58 2.13
C HIS A 331 19.17 9.45 2.20
N ASN A 332 18.47 9.99 1.20
CA ASN A 332 17.00 10.08 1.19
C ASN A 332 16.38 8.92 0.42
N VAL A 333 16.48 7.72 0.97
CA VAL A 333 16.00 6.50 0.32
C VAL A 333 14.46 6.50 0.23
N LEU A 334 13.94 6.34 -0.98
CA LEU A 334 12.50 6.23 -1.23
C LEU A 334 12.00 4.82 -0.86
N VAL A 335 11.52 4.66 0.37
CA VAL A 335 11.03 3.39 0.92
C VAL A 335 9.65 3.57 1.55
N ILE A 336 8.79 2.57 1.37
CA ILE A 336 7.52 2.47 2.09
C ILE A 336 7.77 1.81 3.44
N ASN A 337 7.45 2.52 4.51
CA ASN A 337 7.75 2.12 5.87
C ASN A 337 6.50 2.27 6.74
N ALA A 338 6.27 1.30 7.64
CA ALA A 338 5.23 1.36 8.64
C ALA A 338 5.81 1.86 9.98
N GLU A 339 5.78 3.18 10.20
CA GLU A 339 6.18 3.84 11.46
C GLU A 339 7.59 3.46 11.97
N GLY A 340 8.51 3.05 11.09
CA GLY A 340 9.85 2.61 11.50
C GLY A 340 9.95 1.15 11.94
N PHE A 341 8.84 0.42 12.08
CA PHE A 341 8.86 -0.97 12.51
C PHE A 341 9.26 -1.93 11.40
N MET A 342 8.78 -1.69 10.18
CA MET A 342 9.02 -2.58 9.05
C MET A 342 9.05 -1.82 7.72
N ASN A 343 10.03 -2.17 6.89
CA ASN A 343 10.06 -1.78 5.50
C ASN A 343 9.24 -2.76 4.67
N ILE A 344 8.40 -2.23 3.79
CA ILE A 344 7.55 -3.05 2.93
C ILE A 344 8.37 -3.44 1.70
N ASP A 345 8.97 -4.63 1.74
CA ASP A 345 9.78 -5.17 0.66
C ASP A 345 9.65 -6.69 0.53
N ASN A 346 10.39 -7.31 -0.39
CA ASN A 346 10.37 -8.76 -0.56
C ASN A 346 11.02 -9.50 0.62
N SER A 347 11.87 -8.85 1.42
CA SER A 347 12.46 -9.45 2.62
C SER A 347 11.38 -9.69 3.68
N LEU A 348 10.48 -8.71 3.87
CA LEU A 348 9.31 -8.86 4.73
C LEU A 348 8.42 -10.02 4.26
N LEU A 349 8.15 -10.14 2.96
CA LEU A 349 7.37 -11.24 2.40
C LEU A 349 8.02 -12.60 2.71
N MET A 350 9.34 -12.71 2.51
CA MET A 350 10.08 -13.94 2.79
C MET A 350 10.06 -14.29 4.28
N SER A 351 10.21 -13.29 5.16
CA SER A 351 10.13 -13.46 6.60
C SER A 351 8.75 -13.97 7.04
N ILE A 352 7.66 -13.40 6.50
CA ILE A 352 6.30 -13.85 6.76
C ILE A 352 6.12 -15.29 6.30
N LEU A 353 6.53 -15.63 5.08
CA LEU A 353 6.43 -16.99 4.54
C LEU A 353 7.20 -18.00 5.39
N ALA A 354 8.44 -17.68 5.76
CA ALA A 354 9.27 -18.54 6.62
C ALA A 354 8.59 -18.77 7.97
N ALA A 355 8.09 -17.70 8.62
CA ALA A 355 7.35 -17.81 9.87
C ALA A 355 6.12 -18.72 9.73
N LYS A 356 5.33 -18.59 8.65
CA LYS A 356 4.15 -19.46 8.41
C LYS A 356 4.53 -20.91 8.26
N VAL A 357 5.59 -21.22 7.49
CA VAL A 357 6.08 -22.59 7.32
C VAL A 357 6.53 -23.16 8.66
N THR A 358 7.28 -22.40 9.46
CA THR A 358 7.70 -22.83 10.80
C THR A 358 6.50 -23.11 11.71
N TYR A 359 5.51 -22.21 11.75
CA TYR A 359 4.28 -22.45 12.53
C TYR A 359 3.52 -23.69 12.06
N LEU A 360 3.44 -23.91 10.75
CA LEU A 360 2.80 -25.09 10.19
C LEU A 360 3.52 -26.38 10.59
N ILE A 361 4.86 -26.40 10.55
CA ILE A 361 5.65 -27.55 11.02
C ILE A 361 5.40 -27.82 12.50
N VAL A 362 5.43 -26.77 13.33
CA VAL A 362 5.16 -26.88 14.77
C VAL A 362 3.76 -27.43 15.01
N LEU A 363 2.75 -26.88 14.34
CA LEU A 363 1.37 -27.34 14.46
C LEU A 363 1.19 -28.79 14.00
N MET A 364 1.86 -29.22 12.94
CA MET A 364 1.83 -30.62 12.50
C MET A 364 2.44 -31.55 13.55
N GLN A 365 3.61 -31.21 14.10
CA GLN A 365 4.29 -32.00 15.12
C GLN A 365 3.45 -32.19 16.39
N PHE A 366 2.80 -31.11 16.86
CA PHE A 366 1.94 -31.18 18.04
C PHE A 366 0.57 -31.82 17.78
N SER A 367 0.14 -31.96 16.53
CA SER A 367 -1.09 -32.68 16.19
C SER A 367 -0.90 -34.18 15.95
N SER A 368 0.34 -34.61 15.69
CA SER A 368 0.70 -36.03 15.52
C SER A 368 1.02 -36.75 16.84
N LEU A 369 1.05 -35.99 17.94
CA LEU A 369 1.14 -36.46 19.32
C LEU A 369 -0.27 -36.57 19.90
#